data_AF-A0A920QJE4-F1
#
_entry.id   AF-A0A920QJE4-F1
#
_cell.length_a   1.000
_cell.length_b   1.000
_cell.length_c   1.000
_cell.angle_alpha   90.00
_cell.angle_beta   90.00
_cell.angle_gamma   90.00
#
_symmetry.space_group_name_H-M   'P 1'
#
loop_
_entity.id
_entity.type
_entity.pdbx_description
1 polymer ?
#
loop_
_entity_poly.entity_id
_entity_poly.type
_entity_poly.pdbx_seq_one_letter_code
_entity_poly.pdbx_strand_id
1 'polypeptide(L)' 'MSKHFFIKFVTSPDVDPLKCFVGLGCAAQAINDGHKVDIFFAAGAVPTVTY' A
#
# COMPACT_ATOMS: atom_id res chain seq x y z
N MET A 1 16.73 11.80 7.07
CA MET A 1 16.49 10.82 8.15
C MET A 1 15.59 9.73 7.61
N SER A 2 16.02 8.46 7.68
CA SER A 2 15.16 7.34 7.33
C SER A 2 14.10 7.11 8.42
N LYS A 3 12.89 6.71 8.02
CA LYS A 3 11.76 6.38 8.91
C LYS A 3 11.25 4.99 8.57
N HIS A 4 10.47 4.41 9.47
CA HIS A 4 9.78 3.14 9.26
C HIS A 4 8.26 3.39 9.21
N PHE A 5 7.63 3.04 8.09
CA PHE A 5 6.20 3.15 7.87
C PHE A 5 5.55 1.78 7.87
N PHE A 6 4.38 1.68 8.50
CA PHE A 6 3.48 0.54 8.38
C PHE A 6 2.21 1.00 7.64
N ILE A 7 1.99 0.47 6.44
CA ILE A 7 0.89 0.88 5.56
C ILE A 7 -0.11 -0.27 5.44
N LYS A 8 -1.36 0.00 5.78
CA LYS A 8 -2.45 -0.97 5.70
C LYS A 8 -3.38 -0.66 4.53
N PHE A 9 -3.55 -1.64 3.63
CA PHE A 9 -4.58 -1.60 2.60
C PHE A 9 -5.78 -2.46 3.04
N VAL A 10 -6.99 -1.89 2.95
CA VAL A 10 -8.24 -2.59 3.32
C VAL A 10 -9.34 -2.55 2.25
N THR A 11 -9.19 -1.68 1.25
CA THR A 11 -10.17 -1.44 0.20
C THR A 11 -9.89 -2.35 -0.99
N SER A 12 -10.93 -2.97 -1.55
CA SER A 12 -10.81 -3.67 -2.84
C SER A 12 -10.64 -2.66 -3.98
N PRO A 13 -9.78 -2.93 -4.97
CA PRO A 13 -9.69 -2.11 -6.19
C PRO A 13 -10.99 -2.07 -6.98
N ASP A 14 -11.91 -3.04 -6.80
CA ASP A 14 -13.25 -3.00 -7.42
C ASP A 14 -14.16 -1.93 -6.80
N VAL A 15 -13.86 -1.49 -5.56
CA VAL A 15 -14.62 -0.48 -4.83
C VAL A 15 -14.03 0.92 -5.09
N ASP A 16 -12.71 1.04 -4.99
CA ASP A 16 -12.01 2.31 -5.23
C ASP A 16 -10.61 2.05 -5.80
N PRO A 17 -10.50 1.90 -7.13
CA PRO A 17 -9.23 1.57 -7.77
C PRO A 17 -8.22 2.71 -7.61
N LEU A 18 -8.68 3.96 -7.66
CA LEU A 18 -7.82 5.14 -7.55
C LEU A 18 -7.12 5.17 -6.19
N LYS A 19 -7.85 4.94 -5.10
CA LYS A 19 -7.27 4.89 -3.76
C LYS A 19 -6.23 3.78 -3.62
N CYS A 20 -6.49 2.62 -4.20
CA CYS A 20 -5.53 1.50 -4.19
C CYS A 20 -4.25 1.87 -4.95
N PHE A 21 -4.35 2.43 -6.15
CA PHE A 21 -3.19 2.84 -6.94
C PHE A 21 -2.41 3.98 -6.29
N VAL A 22 -3.09 5.02 -5.81
CA VAL A 22 -2.44 6.14 -5.12
C VAL A 22 -1.73 5.66 -3.87
N GLY A 23 -2.37 4.80 -3.06
CA GLY A 23 -1.72 4.27 -1.86
C GLY A 23 -0.47 3.44 -2.19
N LEU A 24 -0.51 2.60 -3.23
CA LEU A 24 0.67 1.85 -3.69
C LEU A 24 1.77 2.80 -4.20
N GLY A 25 1.41 3.84 -4.94
CA GLY A 25 2.35 4.86 -5.41
C GLY A 25 3.02 5.60 -4.26
N CYS A 26 2.27 5.99 -3.23
CA CYS A 26 2.83 6.63 -2.03
C CYS A 26 3.78 5.69 -1.27
N ALA A 27 3.44 4.40 -1.17
CA ALA A 27 4.31 3.40 -0.55
C ALA A 27 5.62 3.24 -1.34
N ALA A 28 5.55 3.16 -2.67
CA ALA A 28 6.71 3.09 -3.54
C ALA A 28 7.59 4.35 -3.44
N GLN A 29 6.97 5.53 -3.40
CA GLN A 29 7.72 6.77 -3.24
C GLN A 29 8.44 6.84 -1.89
N ALA A 30 7.80 6.41 -0.80
CA ALA A 30 8.46 6.35 0.50
C ALA A 30 9.69 5.43 0.50
N ILE A 31 9.65 4.31 -0.23
CA ILE A 31 10.81 3.44 -0.42
C ILE A 31 11.91 4.19 -1.19
N ASN A 32 11.57 4.86 -2.28
CA ASN A 32 12.52 5.66 -3.08
C ASN A 32 13.17 6.80 -2.28
N ASP A 33 12.43 7.39 -1.35
CA ASP A 33 12.93 8.43 -0.43
C ASP A 33 13.83 7.85 0.69
N GLY A 34 14.11 6.55 0.67
CA GLY A 34 15.01 5.86 1.60
C GLY A 34 14.36 5.45 2.91
N HIS A 35 13.03 5.28 2.94
CA HIS A 35 12.30 4.79 4.12
C HIS A 35 12.11 3.28 4.09
N LYS A 36 12.04 2.66 5.27
CA LYS A 36 11.57 1.29 5.42
C LYS A 36 10.05 1.29 5.40
N VAL A 37 9.44 0.43 4.60
CA VAL A 37 7.99 0.32 4.48
C VAL A 37 7.57 -1.14 4.62
N ASP A 38 6.72 -1.42 5.61
CA ASP A 38 6.01 -2.69 5.72
C ASP A 38 4.57 -2.49 5.25
N ILE A 39 4.11 -3.36 4.36
CA ILE A 39 2.76 -3.29 3.79
C ILE A 39 1.94 -4.47 4.29
N PHE A 40 0.73 -4.19 4.77
CA PHE A 40 -0.23 -5.20 5.22
C PHE A 40 -1.54 -5.09 4.45
N PHE A 41 -1.87 -6.13 3.69
CA PHE A 41 -3.13 -6.25 2.97
C PHE A 41 -4.14 -7.01 3.83
N ALA A 42 -5.31 -6.40 4.07
CA ALA A 42 -6.36 -6.97 4.91
C ALA A 42 -7.74 -6.76 4.28
N ALA A 43 -8.75 -7.51 4.76
CA ALA A 43 -10.13 -7.41 4.30
C ALA A 43 -10.26 -7.44 2.77
N GLY A 44 -10.94 -6.45 2.17
CA GLY A 44 -11.17 -6.39 0.73
C GLY A 44 -9.92 -6.20 -0.12
N ALA A 45 -8.77 -5.86 0.48
CA ALA A 45 -7.51 -5.72 -0.23
C ALA A 45 -6.68 -7.02 -0.31
N VAL A 46 -7.08 -8.09 0.39
CA VAL A 46 -6.37 -9.39 0.33
C VAL A 46 -6.33 -9.97 -1.08
N PRO A 47 -7.44 -9.98 -1.86
CA PRO A 47 -7.42 -10.52 -3.22
C PRO A 47 -6.44 -9.80 -4.16
N THR A 48 -6.12 -8.54 -3.88
CA THR A 48 -5.25 -7.68 -4.72
C THR A 48 -3.82 -8.24 -4.86
N VAL A 49 -3.37 -9.12 -3.97
CA VAL A 49 -1.98 -9.66 -3.97
C VAL A 49 -1.91 -11.18 -4.18
N THR A 50 -3.02 -11.84 -4.49
CA THR A 50 -3.11 -13.30 -4.62
C THR A 50 -3.26 -13.80 -6.07
N TYR A 51 -3.02 -12.94 -7.07
CA TYR A 51 -3.03 -13.32 -8.49
C TYR A 51 -1.65 -13.18 -9.11
#